data_AF-A0A7R8AQN9-F1
#
_entry.id   AF-A0A7R8AQN9-F1
#
_cell.length_a   1.000
_cell.length_b   1.000
_cell.length_c   1.000
_cell.angle_alpha   90.00
_cell.angle_beta   90.00
_cell.angle_gamma   90.00
#
_symmetry.space_group_name_H-M   'P 1'
#
loop_
_entity.id
_entity.type
_entity.pdbx_description
1 polymer ?
#
loop_
_entity_poly.entity_id
_entity_poly.type
_entity_poly.pdbx_seq_one_letter_code
_entity_poly.pdbx_strand_id
1 'polypeptide(L)'
;MSSIIRGLRLQFRHRFLTRQIASTRFAAAQLSRPVPINNGPEPQRRSTSPWINLLLAAGLGSIVTGSVILYHPQSQDTRNEKEMVYATREEMRKAVSEIQRKLGEESISTDDEDLVTHGYSEWSSINIDSLPVAVAFPKSTEEVATIARICHEYRVPMIPYSGGSSVEGHFSAPFGGVSVDFLHMDRIVEFHPDE
;
A
#
# COMPACT_ATOMS: atom_id res chain seq x y z
N MET A 1 -47.64 38.74 -12.57
CA MET A 1 -48.90 37.96 -12.65
C MET A 1 -48.56 36.48 -12.49
N SER A 2 -49.29 35.72 -11.65
CA SER A 2 -49.59 34.26 -11.72
C SER A 2 -48.44 33.22 -11.85
N SER A 3 -48.47 31.92 -11.51
CA SER A 3 -49.47 30.88 -11.07
C SER A 3 -49.14 29.59 -11.89
N ILE A 4 -49.06 28.33 -11.42
CA ILE A 4 -49.25 27.71 -10.09
C ILE A 4 -48.56 26.30 -10.01
N ILE A 5 -48.03 25.93 -8.83
CA ILE A 5 -47.95 24.59 -8.14
C ILE A 5 -47.82 23.25 -8.96
N ARG A 6 -47.07 22.30 -8.36
CA ARG A 6 -47.19 20.80 -8.33
C ARG A 6 -45.99 20.07 -9.00
N GLY A 7 -45.35 19.05 -8.42
CA GLY A 7 -45.46 18.44 -7.09
C GLY A 7 -45.56 16.91 -7.13
N LEU A 8 -44.51 16.20 -6.69
CA LEU A 8 -44.61 14.78 -6.32
C LEU A 8 -43.55 14.43 -5.26
N ARG A 9 -43.97 13.82 -4.15
CA ARG A 9 -43.11 13.46 -3.01
C ARG A 9 -43.47 12.03 -2.60
N LEU A 10 -42.64 11.06 -2.96
CA LEU A 10 -42.89 9.64 -2.64
C LEU A 10 -42.43 9.34 -1.21
N GLN A 11 -43.37 8.90 -0.38
CA GLN A 11 -43.09 8.33 0.94
C GLN A 11 -42.83 6.83 0.81
N PHE A 12 -41.89 6.29 1.58
CA PHE A 12 -41.84 4.88 1.93
C PHE A 12 -41.83 4.75 3.45
N ARG A 13 -42.70 3.88 4.00
CA ARG A 13 -42.84 3.61 5.45
C ARG A 13 -42.78 2.11 5.69
N HIS A 14 -42.52 1.76 6.96
CA HIS A 14 -42.73 0.44 7.59
C HIS A 14 -41.72 -0.67 7.18
N ARG A 15 -41.35 -1.61 8.07
CA ARG A 15 -41.73 -1.83 9.48
C ARG A 15 -40.63 -2.62 10.20
N PHE A 16 -40.32 -2.26 11.45
CA PHE A 16 -39.55 -3.14 12.35
C PHE A 16 -40.44 -4.29 12.87
N LEU A 17 -39.86 -5.48 13.06
CA LEU A 17 -40.47 -6.55 13.84
C LEU A 17 -39.42 -7.26 14.71
N THR A 18 -39.62 -7.25 16.03
CA THR A 18 -38.81 -7.94 17.04
C THR A 18 -39.36 -9.34 17.37
N ARG A 19 -38.46 -10.31 17.63
CA ARG A 19 -38.61 -11.55 18.45
C ARG A 19 -37.50 -12.57 18.06
N GLN A 20 -37.04 -13.51 18.88
CA GLN A 20 -37.10 -13.75 20.33
C GLN A 20 -35.97 -14.75 20.70
N ILE A 21 -35.52 -14.79 21.96
CA ILE A 21 -34.48 -15.73 22.46
C ILE A 21 -35.11 -17.09 22.80
N ALA A 22 -34.38 -18.20 22.55
CA ALA A 22 -34.66 -19.52 23.14
C ALA A 22 -33.36 -20.28 23.42
N SER A 23 -33.32 -21.03 24.53
CA SER A 23 -32.13 -21.76 25.02
C SER A 23 -32.44 -23.22 25.34
N THR A 24 -31.50 -24.12 25.04
CA THR A 24 -31.42 -25.50 25.55
C THR A 24 -30.00 -26.02 25.29
N ARG A 25 -29.10 -25.97 26.27
CA ARG A 25 -28.83 -26.98 27.33
C ARG A 25 -28.17 -28.28 26.84
N PHE A 26 -27.00 -28.52 27.41
CA PHE A 26 -26.14 -29.70 27.28
C PHE A 26 -26.83 -30.99 27.73
N ALA A 27 -26.40 -32.12 27.13
CA ALA A 27 -26.55 -33.45 27.70
C ALA A 27 -25.15 -34.11 27.76
N ALA A 28 -24.66 -34.34 28.98
CA ALA A 28 -23.47 -35.15 29.23
C ALA A 28 -23.93 -36.53 29.72
N ALA A 29 -23.40 -37.61 29.12
CA ALA A 29 -23.71 -38.98 29.52
C ALA A 29 -22.43 -39.67 30.03
N GLN A 30 -22.41 -39.97 31.32
CA GLN A 30 -21.34 -40.72 31.98
C GLN A 30 -21.44 -42.21 31.64
N LEU A 31 -20.31 -42.86 31.37
CA LEU A 31 -20.15 -44.29 31.63
C LEU A 31 -18.82 -44.55 32.35
N SER A 32 -18.94 -45.00 33.58
CA SER A 32 -17.84 -45.25 34.51
C SER A 32 -17.76 -46.73 34.87
N ARG A 33 -16.57 -47.35 34.76
CA ARG A 33 -16.11 -48.48 35.60
C ARG A 33 -14.58 -48.48 35.65
N PRO A 34 -13.94 -48.46 36.84
CA PRO A 34 -12.50 -48.72 36.97
C PRO A 34 -12.21 -50.23 36.97
N VAL A 35 -11.07 -50.62 36.38
CA VAL A 35 -10.56 -52.01 36.36
C VAL A 35 -9.34 -52.08 37.31
N PRO A 36 -9.19 -53.14 38.13
CA PRO A 36 -8.08 -53.23 39.08
C PRO A 36 -6.71 -53.35 38.38
N ILE A 37 -5.72 -52.66 38.95
CA ILE A 37 -4.35 -52.63 38.43
C ILE A 37 -3.61 -53.87 38.93
N ASN A 38 -3.26 -54.77 38.00
CA ASN A 38 -2.35 -55.89 38.29
C ASN A 38 -0.91 -55.46 37.97
N ASN A 39 -0.05 -55.42 39.00
CA ASN A 39 1.36 -55.09 38.84
C ASN A 39 2.11 -56.29 38.27
N GLY A 40 2.14 -56.39 36.94
CA GLY A 40 3.01 -57.33 36.23
C GLY A 40 4.50 -57.09 36.53
N PRO A 41 5.38 -58.05 36.23
CA PRO A 41 6.79 -57.99 36.59
C PRO A 41 7.47 -56.76 35.99
N GLU A 42 8.33 -56.13 36.79
CA GLU A 42 9.11 -54.95 36.44
C GLU A 42 9.83 -55.13 35.08
N PRO A 43 9.69 -54.20 34.12
CA PRO A 43 10.25 -54.39 32.80
C PRO A 43 11.77 -54.35 32.87
N GLN A 44 12.40 -55.51 32.68
CA GLN A 44 13.85 -55.62 32.53
C GLN A 44 14.34 -54.56 31.55
N ARG A 45 15.26 -53.71 32.03
CA ARG A 45 15.77 -52.52 31.34
C ARG A 45 16.51 -52.92 30.06
N ARG A 46 15.77 -53.15 28.97
CA ARG A 46 16.33 -53.38 27.64
C ARG A 46 17.24 -52.20 27.31
N SER A 47 18.53 -52.49 27.19
CA SER A 47 19.51 -51.53 26.71
C SER A 47 19.22 -51.24 25.25
N THR A 48 18.33 -50.29 24.96
CA THR A 48 18.17 -49.75 23.62
C THR A 48 19.49 -49.10 23.23
N SER A 49 20.09 -49.55 22.13
CA SER A 49 21.36 -48.99 21.69
C SER A 49 21.18 -47.49 21.45
N PRO A 50 22.15 -46.64 21.86
CA PRO A 50 21.97 -45.18 21.84
C PRO A 50 21.57 -44.65 20.47
N TRP A 51 22.02 -45.32 19.40
CA TRP A 51 21.66 -45.07 18.01
C TRP A 51 20.15 -45.18 17.70
N ILE A 52 19.40 -46.08 18.34
CA ILE A 52 17.95 -46.21 18.12
C ILE A 52 17.20 -44.99 18.68
N ASN A 53 17.59 -44.52 19.87
CA ASN A 53 17.00 -43.33 20.47
C ASN A 53 17.38 -42.06 19.66
N LEU A 54 18.60 -42.02 19.12
CA LEU A 54 19.07 -40.94 18.23
C LEU A 54 18.27 -40.87 16.92
N LEU A 55 17.99 -42.01 16.29
CA LEU A 55 17.19 -42.10 15.06
C LEU A 55 15.73 -41.67 15.30
N LEU A 56 15.12 -42.07 16.42
CA LEU A 56 13.77 -41.63 16.80
C LEU A 56 13.71 -40.11 17.06
N ALA A 57 14.71 -39.54 17.73
CA ALA A 57 14.80 -38.10 17.96
C ALA A 57 14.95 -37.30 16.65
N ALA A 58 15.79 -37.77 15.72
CA ALA A 58 15.99 -37.16 14.41
C ALA A 58 14.72 -37.18 13.55
N GLY A 59 13.95 -38.27 13.59
CA GLY A 59 12.67 -38.41 12.89
C GLY A 59 11.62 -37.40 13.37
N LEU A 60 11.45 -37.24 14.68
CA LEU A 60 10.49 -36.30 15.27
C LEU A 60 10.88 -34.83 15.00
N GLY A 61 12.16 -34.47 15.12
CA GLY A 61 12.63 -33.11 14.83
C GLY A 61 12.33 -32.69 13.38
N SER A 62 12.58 -33.58 12.43
CA SER A 62 12.34 -33.34 11.00
C SER A 62 10.87 -33.04 10.67
N ILE A 63 9.94 -33.75 11.32
CA ILE A 63 8.50 -33.56 11.14
C ILE A 63 8.05 -32.21 11.71
N VAL A 64 8.54 -31.81 12.88
CA VAL A 64 8.17 -30.52 13.50
C VAL A 64 8.69 -29.34 12.67
N THR A 65 9.96 -29.35 12.26
CA THR A 65 10.53 -28.27 11.44
C THR A 65 9.86 -28.19 10.06
N GLY A 66 9.63 -29.33 9.40
CA GLY A 66 8.88 -29.36 8.14
C GLY A 66 7.45 -28.84 8.29
N SER A 67 6.78 -29.20 9.39
CA SER A 67 5.43 -28.72 9.69
C SER A 67 5.39 -27.20 9.94
N VAL A 68 6.37 -26.62 10.64
CA VAL A 68 6.45 -25.16 10.88
C VAL A 68 6.73 -24.38 9.59
N ILE A 69 7.55 -24.93 8.68
CA ILE A 69 7.83 -24.30 7.37
C ILE A 69 6.59 -24.37 6.46
N LEU A 70 5.82 -25.46 6.50
CA LEU A 70 4.59 -25.63 5.72
C LEU A 70 3.37 -24.92 6.34
N TYR A 71 3.34 -24.75 7.66
CA TYR A 71 2.40 -23.89 8.39
C TYR A 71 2.98 -22.49 8.62
N HIS A 72 3.63 -21.89 7.61
CA HIS A 72 3.73 -20.43 7.60
C HIS A 72 2.30 -19.90 7.43
N PRO A 73 1.69 -19.22 8.44
CA PRO A 73 0.42 -18.57 8.19
C PRO A 73 0.68 -17.51 7.13
N GLN A 74 0.03 -17.66 5.98
CA GLN A 74 0.08 -16.65 4.93
C GLN A 74 -0.64 -15.43 5.50
N SER A 75 0.15 -14.45 5.97
CA SER A 75 -0.34 -13.24 6.59
C SER A 75 -1.15 -12.48 5.55
N GLN A 76 -2.46 -12.66 5.56
CA GLN A 76 -3.37 -11.82 4.80
C GLN A 76 -3.28 -10.44 5.41
N ASP A 77 -2.47 -9.62 4.76
CA ASP A 77 -2.29 -8.22 5.08
C ASP A 77 -3.61 -7.51 4.75
N THR A 78 -4.52 -7.50 5.72
CA THR A 78 -5.77 -6.75 5.66
C THR A 78 -5.50 -5.25 5.83
N ARG A 79 -4.53 -4.72 5.10
CA ARG A 79 -4.52 -3.33 4.68
C ARG A 79 -5.86 -3.09 3.99
N ASN A 80 -6.75 -2.43 4.71
CA ASN A 80 -8.05 -1.99 4.24
C ASN A 80 -7.82 -1.27 2.90
N GLU A 81 -8.21 -1.90 1.78
CA GLU A 81 -7.95 -1.46 0.40
C GLU A 81 -8.78 -0.21 0.09
N LYS A 82 -8.45 0.87 0.77
CA LYS A 82 -8.97 2.20 0.48
C LYS A 82 -8.39 2.60 -0.87
N GLU A 83 -9.24 2.57 -1.89
CA GLU A 83 -8.93 2.97 -3.25
C GLU A 83 -8.12 4.28 -3.25
N MET A 84 -6.92 4.23 -3.83
CA MET A 84 -5.94 5.32 -3.82
C MET A 84 -6.33 6.36 -4.87
N VAL A 85 -7.37 7.14 -4.56
CA VAL A 85 -7.87 8.22 -5.42
C VAL A 85 -6.97 9.46 -5.31
N TYR A 86 -6.32 9.81 -6.41
CA TYR A 86 -5.57 11.06 -6.60
C TYR A 86 -6.49 12.28 -6.70
N ALA A 87 -5.92 13.47 -6.51
CA ALA A 87 -6.59 14.74 -6.69
C ALA A 87 -7.23 14.91 -8.07
N THR A 88 -8.35 15.64 -8.13
CA THR A 88 -8.87 16.19 -9.38
C THR A 88 -7.96 17.28 -9.94
N ARG A 89 -8.03 17.58 -11.25
CA ARG A 89 -7.22 18.64 -11.87
C ARG A 89 -7.46 20.04 -11.27
N GLU A 90 -8.60 20.29 -10.62
CA GLU A 90 -8.83 21.54 -9.87
C GLU A 90 -8.08 21.54 -8.53
N GLU A 91 -8.06 20.43 -7.80
CA GLU A 91 -7.30 20.28 -6.55
C GLU A 91 -5.79 20.29 -6.80
N MET A 92 -5.33 19.69 -7.91
CA MET A 92 -3.93 19.80 -8.37
C MET A 92 -3.52 21.26 -8.57
N ARG A 93 -4.36 22.10 -9.20
CA ARG A 93 -4.07 23.53 -9.36
C ARG A 93 -3.99 24.27 -8.02
N LYS A 94 -4.78 23.89 -7.02
CA LYS A 94 -4.69 24.46 -5.65
C LYS A 94 -3.35 24.09 -4.99
N ALA A 95 -2.85 22.87 -5.20
CA ALA A 95 -1.53 22.46 -4.74
C ALA A 95 -0.40 23.24 -5.45
N VAL A 96 -0.49 23.41 -6.78
CA VAL A 96 0.44 24.23 -7.59
C VAL A 96 0.52 25.66 -7.06
N SER A 97 -0.62 26.31 -6.80
CA SER A 97 -0.65 27.65 -6.20
C SER A 97 -0.07 27.69 -4.77
N GLU A 98 -0.16 26.62 -3.97
CA GLU A 98 0.52 26.57 -2.68
C GLU A 98 2.04 26.43 -2.82
N ILE A 99 2.53 25.61 -3.76
CA ILE A 99 3.95 25.48 -4.08
C ILE A 99 4.51 26.84 -4.51
N GLN A 100 3.87 27.48 -5.50
CA GLN A 100 4.23 28.82 -6.00
C GLN A 100 4.29 29.86 -4.87
N ARG A 101 3.31 29.85 -3.96
CA ARG A 101 3.26 30.76 -2.80
C ARG A 101 4.36 30.50 -1.77
N LYS A 102 4.85 29.26 -1.65
CA LYS A 102 5.86 28.87 -0.65
C LYS A 102 7.30 29.00 -1.15
N LEU A 103 7.53 28.71 -2.44
CA LEU A 103 8.87 28.65 -3.04
C LEU A 103 9.15 29.80 -4.03
N GLY A 104 8.12 30.56 -4.41
CA GLY A 104 8.23 31.69 -5.34
C GLY A 104 7.72 31.36 -6.74
N GLU A 105 7.47 32.39 -7.54
CA GLU A 105 6.91 32.27 -8.89
C GLU A 105 7.84 31.52 -9.85
N GLU A 106 9.16 31.75 -9.77
CA GLU A 106 10.17 31.06 -10.56
C GLU A 106 10.35 29.57 -10.23
N SER A 107 9.76 29.08 -9.12
CA SER A 107 9.94 27.68 -8.69
C SER A 107 9.05 26.69 -9.42
N ILE A 108 8.06 27.17 -10.19
CA ILE A 108 7.05 26.33 -10.81
C ILE A 108 6.51 26.94 -12.11
N SER A 109 6.62 26.20 -13.21
CA SER A 109 6.08 26.54 -14.52
C SER A 109 4.75 25.82 -14.77
N THR A 110 3.88 26.48 -15.53
CA THR A 110 2.66 25.91 -16.11
C THR A 110 2.59 26.12 -17.62
N ASP A 111 3.71 26.47 -18.25
CA ASP A 111 3.78 26.80 -19.67
C ASP A 111 3.72 25.53 -20.53
N ASP A 112 2.98 25.58 -21.63
CA ASP A 112 2.66 24.39 -22.43
C ASP A 112 3.92 23.67 -22.97
N GLU A 113 4.99 24.42 -23.28
CA GLU A 113 6.28 23.86 -23.74
C GLU A 113 6.98 23.02 -22.64
N ASP A 114 6.97 23.50 -21.40
CA ASP A 114 7.50 22.75 -20.25
C ASP A 114 6.65 21.51 -19.98
N LEU A 115 5.31 21.65 -19.98
CA LEU A 115 4.40 20.53 -19.76
C LEU A 115 4.57 19.41 -20.79
N VAL A 116 4.79 19.75 -22.07
CA VAL A 116 5.08 18.77 -23.14
C VAL A 116 6.44 18.12 -22.91
N THR A 117 7.50 18.91 -22.70
CA THR A 117 8.87 18.40 -22.50
C THR A 117 8.97 17.46 -21.31
N HIS A 118 8.18 17.70 -20.26
CA HIS A 118 8.16 16.90 -19.03
C HIS A 118 7.09 15.80 -18.99
N GLY A 119 6.37 15.56 -20.09
CA GLY A 119 5.33 14.51 -20.19
C GLY A 119 5.47 13.59 -21.42
N TYR A 120 6.21 14.02 -22.44
CA TYR A 120 6.36 13.35 -23.74
C TYR A 120 7.84 13.16 -24.10
N SER A 121 8.15 12.08 -24.81
CA SER A 121 9.49 11.82 -25.37
C SER A 121 9.40 11.29 -26.79
N GLU A 122 10.06 11.97 -27.75
CA GLU A 122 10.23 11.47 -29.13
C GLU A 122 10.98 10.12 -29.18
N TRP A 123 11.79 9.83 -28.15
CA TRP A 123 12.60 8.62 -28.01
C TRP A 123 11.84 7.47 -27.36
N SER A 124 10.62 7.70 -26.86
CA SER A 124 9.78 6.64 -26.29
C SER A 124 8.80 6.06 -27.30
N SER A 125 8.76 4.74 -27.39
CA SER A 125 7.72 4.01 -28.12
C SER A 125 6.38 3.96 -27.37
N ILE A 126 6.36 4.38 -26.10
CA ILE A 126 5.19 4.35 -25.21
C ILE A 126 5.04 5.76 -24.61
N ASN A 127 4.29 6.61 -25.31
CA ASN A 127 3.87 7.92 -24.80
C ASN A 127 2.40 7.88 -24.37
N ILE A 128 2.03 8.78 -23.46
CA ILE A 128 0.66 8.94 -22.96
C ILE A 128 0.22 10.38 -23.26
N ASP A 129 -1.00 10.56 -23.76
CA ASP A 129 -1.54 11.88 -24.17
C ASP A 129 -1.68 12.89 -23.01
N SER A 130 -1.58 12.42 -21.77
CA SER A 130 -1.78 13.21 -20.55
C SER A 130 -0.47 13.80 -20.02
N LEU A 131 -0.40 15.13 -20.05
CA LEU A 131 0.71 15.92 -19.51
C LEU A 131 0.54 16.21 -18.00
N PRO A 132 1.63 16.54 -17.29
CA PRO A 132 1.57 17.09 -15.93
C PRO A 132 0.70 18.37 -15.87
N VAL A 133 0.38 18.83 -14.66
CA VAL A 133 -0.36 20.08 -14.41
C VAL A 133 0.60 21.26 -14.21
N ALA A 134 1.82 20.99 -13.76
CA ALA A 134 2.92 21.94 -13.59
C ALA A 134 4.26 21.21 -13.57
N VAL A 135 5.35 21.95 -13.81
CA VAL A 135 6.74 21.51 -13.61
C VAL A 135 7.35 22.36 -12.50
N ALA A 136 7.88 21.74 -11.45
CA ALA A 136 8.58 22.41 -10.36
C ALA A 136 10.09 22.26 -10.53
N PHE A 137 10.85 23.34 -10.32
CA PHE A 137 12.30 23.43 -10.50
C PHE A 137 13.01 23.73 -9.15
N PRO A 138 13.03 22.78 -8.20
CA PRO A 138 13.68 22.97 -6.91
C PRO A 138 15.20 23.17 -7.04
N LYS A 139 15.75 24.02 -6.19
CA LYS A 139 17.17 24.37 -6.09
C LYS A 139 17.84 23.74 -4.85
N SER A 140 17.06 23.14 -3.94
CA SER A 140 17.58 22.44 -2.76
C SER A 140 16.67 21.31 -2.26
N THR A 141 17.23 20.43 -1.41
CA THR A 141 16.51 19.31 -0.78
C THR A 141 15.34 19.78 0.09
N GLU A 142 15.44 20.95 0.72
CA GLU A 142 14.39 21.57 1.52
C GLU A 142 13.19 22.01 0.67
N GLU A 143 13.45 22.48 -0.55
CA GLU A 143 12.41 22.82 -1.53
C GLU A 143 11.70 21.55 -2.04
N VAL A 144 12.46 20.50 -2.37
CA VAL A 144 11.92 19.17 -2.72
C VAL A 144 11.04 18.61 -1.59
N ALA A 145 11.51 18.67 -0.34
CA ALA A 145 10.74 18.24 0.82
C ALA A 145 9.45 19.06 1.01
N THR A 146 9.49 20.36 0.69
CA THR A 146 8.32 21.25 0.73
C THR A 146 7.30 20.87 -0.33
N ILE A 147 7.74 20.63 -1.58
CA ILE A 147 6.90 20.14 -2.69
C ILE A 147 6.27 18.79 -2.31
N ALA A 148 7.08 17.81 -1.90
CA ALA A 148 6.63 16.47 -1.55
C ALA A 148 5.56 16.48 -0.44
N ARG A 149 5.71 17.34 0.58
CA ARG A 149 4.73 17.50 1.65
C ARG A 149 3.40 18.07 1.13
N ILE A 150 3.43 19.04 0.20
CA ILE A 150 2.22 19.63 -0.41
C ILE A 150 1.55 18.60 -1.33
N CYS A 151 2.31 17.93 -2.20
CA CYS A 151 1.80 16.87 -3.06
C CYS A 151 1.15 15.73 -2.25
N HIS A 152 1.74 15.34 -1.12
CA HIS A 152 1.13 14.36 -0.20
C HIS A 152 -0.18 14.88 0.42
N GLU A 153 -0.19 16.10 0.94
CA GLU A 153 -1.36 16.72 1.59
C GLU A 153 -2.56 16.82 0.64
N TYR A 154 -2.32 17.19 -0.63
CA TYR A 154 -3.34 17.30 -1.67
C TYR A 154 -3.60 15.99 -2.44
N ARG A 155 -2.83 14.92 -2.23
CA ARG A 155 -2.83 13.66 -3.04
C ARG A 155 -2.56 13.89 -4.53
N VAL A 156 -1.60 14.74 -4.84
CA VAL A 156 -1.13 15.01 -6.19
C VAL A 156 0.03 14.05 -6.51
N PRO A 157 -0.01 13.33 -7.66
CA PRO A 157 1.14 12.55 -8.13
C PRO A 157 2.37 13.46 -8.27
N MET A 158 3.52 12.98 -7.81
CA MET A 158 4.81 13.66 -7.95
C MET A 158 5.69 12.82 -8.87
N ILE A 159 6.12 13.40 -9.99
CA ILE A 159 6.81 12.70 -11.07
C ILE A 159 8.25 13.21 -11.10
N PRO A 160 9.28 12.39 -10.81
CA PRO A 160 10.66 12.83 -10.86
C PRO A 160 11.12 12.99 -12.32
N TYR A 161 11.80 14.10 -12.62
CA TYR A 161 12.34 14.41 -13.93
C TYR A 161 13.78 14.96 -13.84
N SER A 162 14.53 14.82 -14.93
CA SER A 162 15.91 15.29 -15.07
C SER A 162 16.24 15.32 -16.57
N GLY A 163 17.31 14.68 -17.05
CA GLY A 163 17.71 14.72 -18.48
C GLY A 163 16.77 14.08 -19.52
N GLY A 164 15.51 13.75 -19.21
CA GLY A 164 14.48 13.30 -20.17
C GLY A 164 14.75 12.00 -20.96
N SER A 165 15.88 11.32 -20.73
CA SER A 165 16.42 10.27 -21.61
C SER A 165 15.76 8.89 -21.51
N SER A 166 14.65 8.75 -20.78
CA SER A 166 13.91 7.49 -20.65
C SER A 166 13.14 7.14 -21.94
N VAL A 167 13.42 5.96 -22.50
CA VAL A 167 12.70 5.40 -23.67
C VAL A 167 11.43 4.62 -23.31
N GLU A 168 11.16 4.38 -22.03
CA GLU A 168 10.02 3.55 -21.54
C GLU A 168 8.93 4.38 -20.83
N GLY A 169 8.90 5.70 -21.00
CA GLY A 169 7.84 6.56 -20.43
C GLY A 169 7.86 6.71 -18.91
N HIS A 170 9.01 6.51 -18.24
CA HIS A 170 9.13 6.61 -16.76
C HIS A 170 8.65 7.94 -16.14
N PHE A 171 8.65 9.02 -16.91
CA PHE A 171 8.18 10.35 -16.50
C PHE A 171 6.82 10.76 -17.11
N SER A 172 6.13 9.86 -17.81
CA SER A 172 4.79 10.15 -18.32
C SER A 172 3.81 10.37 -17.17
N ALA A 173 2.81 11.22 -17.41
CA ALA A 173 1.89 11.72 -16.38
C ALA A 173 0.44 11.19 -16.55
N PRO A 174 0.18 9.87 -16.45
CA PRO A 174 -1.14 9.25 -16.73
C PRO A 174 -2.29 9.84 -15.90
N PHE A 175 -1.99 10.38 -14.72
CA PHE A 175 -2.95 10.98 -13.79
C PHE A 175 -2.78 12.51 -13.69
N GLY A 176 -2.01 13.13 -14.59
CA GLY A 176 -1.45 14.47 -14.37
C GLY A 176 -0.48 14.44 -13.18
N GLY A 177 -0.50 15.49 -12.36
CA GLY A 177 0.41 15.64 -11.21
C GLY A 177 1.36 16.83 -11.36
N VAL A 178 2.42 16.86 -10.57
CA VAL A 178 3.52 17.82 -10.66
C VAL A 178 4.76 17.05 -11.09
N SER A 179 5.36 17.46 -12.21
CA SER A 179 6.72 17.03 -12.57
C SER A 179 7.71 17.81 -11.71
N VAL A 180 8.74 17.15 -11.20
CA VAL A 180 9.78 17.76 -10.35
C VAL A 180 11.10 17.57 -11.06
N ASP A 181 11.57 18.63 -11.71
CA ASP A 181 12.82 18.61 -12.47
C ASP A 181 14.00 19.02 -11.57
N PHE A 182 14.96 18.09 -11.44
CA PHE A 182 16.17 18.28 -10.67
C PHE A 182 17.29 19.02 -11.43
N LEU A 183 17.00 19.62 -12.60
CA LEU A 183 17.95 20.39 -13.43
C LEU A 183 18.79 21.43 -12.66
N HIS A 184 18.25 22.04 -11.60
CA HIS A 184 18.96 23.03 -10.77
C HIS A 184 19.64 22.44 -9.52
N MET A 185 19.68 21.12 -9.38
CA MET A 185 20.36 20.39 -8.30
C MET A 185 21.61 19.66 -8.84
N ASP A 186 22.39 20.35 -9.67
CA ASP A 186 23.51 19.83 -10.49
C ASP A 186 24.89 19.84 -9.81
N ARG A 187 24.98 20.34 -8.56
CA ARG A 187 26.27 20.53 -7.87
C ARG A 187 26.94 19.21 -7.50
N ILE A 188 28.20 19.05 -7.94
CA ILE A 188 29.10 18.00 -7.44
C ILE A 188 29.36 18.25 -5.94
N VAL A 189 28.89 17.35 -5.08
CA VAL A 189 29.03 17.47 -3.62
C VAL A 189 30.41 17.03 -3.15
N GLU A 190 30.92 15.93 -3.70
CA GLU A 190 32.19 15.32 -3.31
C GLU A 190 32.76 14.53 -4.50
N PHE A 191 34.08 14.33 -4.55
CA PHE A 191 34.75 13.56 -5.59
C PHE A 191 35.89 12.75 -4.97
N HIS A 192 35.76 11.42 -5.03
CA HIS A 192 36.70 10.45 -4.47
C HIS A 192 37.43 9.73 -5.61
N PRO A 193 38.61 10.18 -6.04
CA PRO A 193 39.37 9.53 -7.12
C PRO A 193 40.15 8.28 -6.69
N ASP A 194 40.34 8.11 -5.38
CA ASP A 194 41.24 7.09 -4.77
C ASP A 194 40.48 6.06 -3.90
N GLU A 195 39.14 6.04 -3.94
CA GLU A 195 38.26 4.99 -3.36
C GLU A 195 37.77 3.99 -4.42
#